data_AF-A0A2C5X6Z1-F1
#
_entry.id   AF-A0A2C5X6Z1-F1
#
_cell.length_a   1.000
_cell.length_b   1.000
_cell.length_c   1.000
_cell.angle_alpha   90.00
_cell.angle_beta   90.00
_cell.angle_gamma   90.00
#
_symmetry.space_group_name_H-M   'P 1'
#
loop_
_entity.id
_entity.type
_entity.pdbx_description
1 polymer ?
#
loop_
_entity_poly.entity_id
_entity_poly.type
_entity_poly.pdbx_seq_one_letter_code
_entity_poly.pdbx_strand_id
1 'polypeptide(L)'
;MARPLASSRRVLSLPRRLFYSYHDTAQGGSFGSVGQAILAAAHCHVPEHGFSQTSLSLGARDAGFLDISPSVFPDGPFCLIHDYVMSQRRALPRHHDELFSHGKGANVADRVAALTWARLVANKKIIHHWQQALAIMAQPCYILTSLKELALLSDHIYNLAHDGCVDSSWYSKRASLSAIYSTAELFMTNDASPSFLDTQAFLNTRLAEAQSVSTVVGSLGQWTGFTIKAGVNVLRSKGLPI
;
A
#
# COMPACT_ATOMS: atom_id res chain seq x y z
N MET A 1 8.62 -51.09 41.23
CA MET A 1 8.28 -50.69 39.85
C MET A 1 7.89 -49.21 39.85
N ALA A 2 8.81 -48.33 39.48
CA ALA A 2 8.65 -46.87 39.56
C ALA A 2 8.22 -46.29 38.20
N ARG A 3 7.17 -45.46 38.18
CA ARG A 3 6.64 -44.74 37.01
C ARG A 3 7.55 -43.54 36.65
N PRO A 4 7.85 -43.26 35.37
CA PRO A 4 8.58 -42.06 35.00
C PRO A 4 7.63 -40.85 34.88
N LEU A 5 8.05 -39.69 35.40
CA LEU A 5 7.37 -38.41 35.31
C LEU A 5 7.63 -37.79 33.93
N ALA A 6 6.56 -37.54 33.16
CA ALA A 6 6.62 -36.87 31.88
C ALA A 6 6.92 -35.36 32.08
N SER A 7 8.11 -34.95 31.65
CA SER A 7 8.52 -33.54 31.58
C SER A 7 7.80 -32.84 30.43
N SER A 8 6.77 -32.05 30.76
CA SER A 8 6.07 -31.18 29.81
C SER A 8 6.93 -29.96 29.49
N ARG A 9 7.66 -30.01 28.38
CA ARG A 9 8.32 -28.82 27.81
C ARG A 9 7.25 -27.85 27.33
N ARG A 10 6.93 -26.84 28.14
CA ARG A 10 6.25 -25.64 27.65
C ARG A 10 7.16 -24.97 26.62
N VAL A 11 6.81 -25.13 25.35
CA VAL A 11 7.33 -24.27 24.29
C VAL A 11 6.83 -22.86 24.61
N LEU A 12 7.72 -21.99 25.07
CA LEU A 12 7.46 -20.57 25.18
C LEU A 12 7.21 -20.05 23.76
N SER A 13 5.95 -19.96 23.37
CA SER A 13 5.54 -19.24 22.17
C SER A 13 5.92 -17.78 22.38
N LEU A 14 6.98 -17.32 21.71
CA LEU A 14 7.32 -15.91 21.65
C LEU A 14 6.10 -15.14 21.11
N PRO A 15 5.78 -13.96 21.67
CA PRO A 15 4.67 -13.17 21.19
C PRO A 15 4.94 -12.82 19.72
N ARG A 16 3.97 -13.14 18.86
CA ARG A 16 3.93 -12.75 17.45
C ARG A 16 4.05 -11.23 17.43
N ARG A 17 5.24 -10.68 17.12
CA ARG A 17 5.40 -9.24 16.91
C ARG A 17 4.62 -8.90 15.65
N LEU A 18 3.38 -8.46 15.84
CA LEU A 18 2.60 -7.83 14.79
C LEU A 18 3.30 -6.48 14.53
N PHE A 19 4.18 -6.44 13.53
CA PHE A 19 4.64 -5.18 12.91
C PHE A 19 3.48 -4.41 12.25
N TYR A 20 2.31 -5.04 12.24
CA TYR A 20 1.03 -4.47 11.89
C TYR A 20 0.60 -3.45 12.95
N SER A 21 1.25 -2.29 12.97
CA SER A 21 0.73 -1.14 13.71
C SER A 21 -0.46 -0.59 12.93
N TYR A 22 -1.66 -1.07 13.27
CA TYR A 22 -2.91 -0.43 12.86
C TYR A 22 -2.92 0.98 13.46
N HIS A 23 -2.34 1.95 12.75
CA HIS A 23 -2.79 3.32 12.84
C HIS A 23 -4.05 3.45 11.98
N ASP A 24 -5.12 2.74 12.35
CA ASP A 24 -6.41 3.39 12.24
C ASP A 24 -6.41 4.44 13.34
N THR A 25 -5.82 5.59 13.04
CA THR A 25 -6.40 6.77 13.66
C THR A 25 -7.83 6.78 13.16
N ALA A 26 -8.73 6.31 14.01
CA ALA A 26 -10.09 6.83 14.13
C ALA A 26 -10.01 8.35 14.44
N GLN A 27 -9.27 9.08 13.63
CA GLN A 27 -9.49 10.47 13.39
C GLN A 27 -10.69 10.42 12.43
N GLY A 28 -11.87 10.72 12.98
CA GLY A 28 -12.77 11.57 12.21
C GLY A 28 -11.88 12.60 11.53
N GLY A 29 -11.98 12.70 10.21
CA GLY A 29 -11.06 13.46 9.37
C GLY A 29 -10.64 14.76 10.04
N SER A 30 -9.45 15.26 9.70
CA SER A 30 -8.95 16.56 10.17
C SER A 30 -10.05 17.64 10.25
N PHE A 31 -11.05 17.51 9.37
CA PHE A 31 -12.30 18.26 9.33
C PHE A 31 -13.44 17.56 10.08
N GLY A 32 -14.18 18.33 10.89
CA GLY A 32 -15.40 17.86 11.57
C GLY A 32 -16.47 17.30 10.61
N SER A 33 -17.60 16.84 11.15
CA SER A 33 -18.68 16.19 10.37
C SER A 33 -19.11 16.97 9.11
N VAL A 34 -19.11 18.29 9.19
CA VAL A 34 -19.39 19.20 8.06
C VAL A 34 -18.38 19.04 6.92
N GLY A 35 -17.08 19.06 7.22
CA GLY A 35 -16.05 18.94 6.19
C GLY A 35 -16.06 17.57 5.52
N GLN A 36 -16.32 16.51 6.27
CA GLN A 36 -16.49 15.17 5.70
C GLN A 36 -17.72 15.07 4.80
N ALA A 37 -18.85 15.70 5.17
CA ALA A 37 -20.04 15.74 4.32
C ALA A 37 -19.78 16.47 2.99
N ILE A 38 -19.06 17.60 3.04
CA ILE A 38 -18.66 18.35 1.84
C ILE A 38 -17.73 17.51 0.95
N LEU A 39 -16.70 16.87 1.53
CA LEU A 39 -15.75 16.03 0.77
C LEU A 39 -16.45 14.83 0.13
N ALA A 40 -17.34 14.16 0.89
CA ALA A 40 -18.11 13.04 0.38
C ALA A 40 -19.00 13.42 -0.81
N ALA A 41 -19.66 14.58 -0.75
CA ALA A 41 -20.45 15.10 -1.87
C ALA A 41 -19.56 15.55 -3.04
N ALA A 42 -18.42 16.20 -2.75
CA ALA A 42 -17.48 16.68 -3.77
C ALA A 42 -16.91 15.56 -4.64
N HIS A 43 -16.72 14.33 -4.11
CA HIS A 43 -16.26 13.18 -4.89
C HIS A 43 -17.15 12.84 -6.08
N CYS A 44 -18.45 13.15 -6.02
CA CYS A 44 -19.38 12.93 -7.13
C CYS A 44 -19.10 13.85 -8.33
N HIS A 45 -18.49 15.01 -8.09
CA HIS A 45 -18.18 16.03 -9.10
C HIS A 45 -16.77 15.91 -9.69
N VAL A 46 -15.89 15.11 -9.07
CA VAL A 46 -14.50 14.91 -9.53
C VAL A 46 -14.40 14.36 -10.96
N PRO A 47 -15.26 13.44 -11.44
CA PRO A 47 -15.18 12.95 -12.82
C PRO A 47 -15.41 14.04 -13.88
N GLU A 48 -16.16 15.10 -13.55
CA GLU A 48 -16.52 16.17 -14.50
C GLU A 48 -15.63 17.41 -14.34
N HIS A 49 -15.31 17.77 -13.09
CA HIS A 49 -14.62 19.01 -12.74
C HIS A 49 -13.20 18.81 -12.18
N GLY A 50 -12.75 17.56 -12.06
CA GLY A 50 -11.46 17.19 -11.52
C GLY A 50 -11.29 17.49 -10.03
N PHE A 51 -10.05 17.45 -9.56
CA PHE A 51 -9.68 17.84 -8.19
C PHE A 51 -9.46 19.35 -8.14
N SER A 52 -10.56 20.11 -8.09
CA SER A 52 -10.56 21.57 -8.18
C SER A 52 -11.42 22.22 -7.09
N GLN A 53 -11.26 23.54 -6.94
CA GLN A 53 -12.10 24.33 -6.04
C GLN A 53 -13.58 24.27 -6.45
N THR A 54 -13.86 24.15 -7.75
CA THR A 54 -15.22 24.02 -8.29
C THR A 54 -15.91 22.76 -7.74
N SER A 55 -15.23 21.61 -7.73
CA SER A 55 -15.76 20.36 -7.17
C SER A 55 -16.09 20.49 -5.68
N LEU A 56 -15.29 21.25 -4.93
CA LEU A 56 -15.54 21.52 -3.51
C LEU A 56 -16.75 22.45 -3.31
N SER A 57 -16.88 23.50 -4.11
CA SER A 57 -18.04 24.41 -4.05
C SER A 57 -19.33 23.70 -4.44
N LEU A 58 -19.31 22.83 -5.45
CA LEU A 58 -20.47 22.02 -5.82
C LEU A 58 -20.81 20.99 -4.75
N GLY A 59 -19.81 20.30 -4.17
CA GLY A 59 -20.02 19.40 -3.04
C GLY A 59 -20.59 20.11 -1.81
N ALA A 60 -20.20 21.36 -1.55
CA ALA A 60 -20.77 22.16 -0.47
C ALA A 60 -22.26 22.47 -0.70
N ARG A 61 -22.62 22.87 -1.93
CA ARG A 61 -24.02 23.10 -2.31
C ARG A 61 -24.87 21.84 -2.16
N ASP A 62 -24.37 20.69 -2.62
CA ASP A 62 -25.08 19.42 -2.54
C ASP A 62 -25.27 18.93 -1.11
N ALA A 63 -24.31 19.24 -0.23
CA ALA A 63 -24.40 18.96 1.21
C ALA A 63 -25.27 19.98 1.97
N GLY A 64 -25.85 20.98 1.30
CA GLY A 64 -26.71 22.01 1.89
C GLY A 64 -25.97 23.15 2.59
N PHE A 65 -24.68 23.32 2.30
CA PHE A 65 -23.84 24.39 2.83
C PHE A 65 -23.63 25.53 1.83
N LEU A 66 -23.04 26.63 2.30
CA LEU A 66 -22.77 27.81 1.48
C LEU A 66 -21.54 27.59 0.58
N ASP A 67 -21.46 28.34 -0.52
CA ASP A 67 -20.33 28.28 -1.45
C ASP A 67 -18.98 28.67 -0.84
N ILE A 68 -19.01 29.38 0.28
CA ILE A 68 -17.83 29.78 1.06
C ILE A 68 -17.36 28.68 2.03
N SER A 69 -18.17 27.66 2.28
CA SER A 69 -17.85 26.57 3.20
C SER A 69 -16.57 25.78 2.85
N PRO A 70 -16.14 25.64 1.58
CA PRO A 70 -14.83 25.10 1.23
C PRO A 70 -13.62 25.85 1.81
N SER A 71 -13.78 27.08 2.34
CA SER A 71 -12.71 27.78 3.05
C SER A 71 -12.28 27.08 4.35
N VAL A 72 -13.01 26.05 4.80
CA VAL A 72 -12.60 25.18 5.91
C VAL A 72 -11.39 24.31 5.58
N PHE A 73 -11.06 24.14 4.29
CA PHE A 73 -9.94 23.32 3.83
C PHE A 73 -8.70 24.19 3.57
N PRO A 74 -7.67 24.16 4.43
CA PRO A 74 -6.49 25.03 4.28
C PRO A 74 -5.68 24.72 3.01
N ASP A 75 -5.65 23.45 2.59
CA ASP A 75 -4.95 22.99 1.39
C ASP A 75 -5.90 22.80 0.19
N GLY A 76 -7.16 23.24 0.31
CA GLY A 76 -8.15 23.24 -0.76
C GLY A 76 -8.24 21.93 -1.54
N PRO A 77 -7.93 21.91 -2.86
CA PRO A 77 -7.99 20.70 -3.69
C PRO A 77 -7.15 19.52 -3.18
N PHE A 78 -6.04 19.76 -2.48
CA PHE A 78 -5.23 18.68 -1.94
C PHE A 78 -5.99 17.91 -0.84
N CYS A 79 -6.81 18.58 -0.02
CA CYS A 79 -7.66 17.90 0.96
C CYS A 79 -8.62 16.91 0.28
N LEU A 80 -9.18 17.29 -0.88
CA LEU A 80 -10.05 16.42 -1.68
C LEU A 80 -9.29 15.21 -2.23
N ILE A 81 -8.07 15.41 -2.74
CA ILE A 81 -7.21 14.33 -3.23
C ILE A 81 -6.85 13.37 -2.08
N HIS A 82 -6.44 13.92 -0.94
CA HIS A 82 -6.04 13.13 0.21
C HIS A 82 -7.20 12.29 0.75
N ASP A 83 -8.40 12.88 0.89
CA ASP A 83 -9.60 12.15 1.30
C ASP A 83 -10.02 11.09 0.28
N TYR A 84 -9.86 11.37 -1.03
CA TYR A 84 -10.09 10.38 -2.07
C TYR A 84 -9.14 9.18 -1.95
N VAL A 85 -7.82 9.42 -1.84
CA VAL A 85 -6.82 8.34 -1.70
C VAL A 85 -7.08 7.52 -0.44
N MET A 86 -7.41 8.18 0.67
CA MET A 86 -7.73 7.55 1.94
C MET A 86 -9.01 6.71 1.86
N SER A 87 -10.08 7.23 1.26
CA SER A 87 -11.35 6.53 1.10
C SER A 87 -11.22 5.30 0.20
N GLN A 88 -10.48 5.40 -0.91
CA GLN A 88 -10.18 4.25 -1.78
C GLN A 88 -9.36 3.18 -1.05
N ARG A 89 -8.37 3.56 -0.23
CA ARG A 89 -7.62 2.61 0.61
C ARG A 89 -8.53 1.91 1.62
N ARG A 90 -9.48 2.62 2.23
CA ARG A 90 -10.47 2.07 3.18
C ARG A 90 -11.54 1.21 2.51
N ALA A 91 -11.80 1.40 1.23
CA ALA A 91 -12.72 0.55 0.45
C ALA A 91 -12.11 -0.81 0.09
N LEU A 92 -10.77 -0.93 0.10
CA LEU A 92 -10.04 -2.13 -0.33
C LEU A 92 -10.47 -3.45 0.35
N PRO A 93 -10.80 -3.50 1.66
CA PRO A 93 -11.29 -4.73 2.28
C PRO A 93 -12.61 -5.25 1.68
N ARG A 94 -13.48 -4.35 1.21
CA ARG A 94 -14.72 -4.76 0.53
C ARG A 94 -14.40 -5.48 -0.78
N HIS A 95 -13.44 -4.96 -1.53
CA HIS A 95 -12.96 -5.60 -2.76
C HIS A 95 -12.26 -6.92 -2.49
N HIS A 96 -11.52 -7.04 -1.38
CA HIS A 96 -10.97 -8.32 -0.94
C HIS A 96 -12.08 -9.36 -0.76
N ASP A 97 -13.14 -9.00 -0.04
CA ASP A 97 -14.24 -9.94 0.22
C ASP A 97 -14.93 -10.34 -1.09
N GLU A 98 -15.19 -9.40 -2.00
CA GLU A 98 -15.75 -9.68 -3.33
C GLU A 98 -14.87 -10.63 -4.16
N LEU A 99 -13.55 -10.41 -4.18
CA LEU A 99 -12.61 -11.19 -5.00
C LEU A 99 -12.35 -12.59 -4.46
N PHE A 100 -12.32 -12.75 -3.13
CA PHE A 100 -11.90 -14.00 -2.50
C PHE A 100 -13.04 -14.78 -1.84
N SER A 101 -14.29 -14.30 -1.89
CA SER A 101 -15.49 -15.00 -1.39
C SER A 101 -15.64 -16.43 -1.91
N HIS A 102 -15.15 -16.71 -3.13
CA HIS A 102 -15.26 -18.04 -3.77
C HIS A 102 -14.01 -18.93 -3.60
N GLY A 103 -13.12 -18.62 -2.65
CA GLY A 103 -12.07 -19.55 -2.19
C GLY A 103 -10.89 -19.76 -3.15
N LYS A 104 -10.72 -18.93 -4.19
CA LYS A 104 -9.54 -19.00 -5.06
C LYS A 104 -8.58 -17.85 -4.77
N GLY A 105 -7.66 -18.11 -3.85
CA GLY A 105 -6.46 -17.29 -3.64
C GLY A 105 -5.26 -18.21 -3.53
N ALA A 106 -4.81 -18.72 -4.68
CA ALA A 106 -3.52 -19.38 -4.84
C ALA A 106 -2.43 -18.38 -4.46
N ASN A 107 -1.60 -18.70 -3.48
CA ASN A 107 -0.43 -17.91 -3.05
C ASN A 107 -0.67 -16.45 -2.58
N VAL A 108 0.25 -15.94 -1.75
CA VAL A 108 0.26 -14.53 -1.30
C VAL A 108 0.54 -13.58 -2.46
N ALA A 109 1.41 -13.99 -3.38
CA ALA A 109 1.77 -13.24 -4.59
C ALA A 109 0.56 -12.87 -5.46
N ASP A 110 -0.29 -13.85 -5.78
CA ASP A 110 -1.44 -13.62 -6.66
C ASP A 110 -2.51 -12.77 -5.95
N ARG A 111 -2.63 -12.91 -4.62
CA ARG A 111 -3.50 -12.05 -3.81
C ARG A 111 -3.05 -10.59 -3.86
N VAL A 112 -1.74 -10.35 -3.70
CA VAL A 112 -1.17 -8.99 -3.80
C VAL A 112 -1.42 -8.43 -5.20
N ALA A 113 -1.17 -9.20 -6.26
CA ALA A 113 -1.44 -8.77 -7.63
C ALA A 113 -2.92 -8.40 -7.85
N ALA A 114 -3.85 -9.27 -7.44
CA ALA A 114 -5.28 -9.04 -7.58
C ALA A 114 -5.78 -7.81 -6.81
N LEU A 115 -5.33 -7.63 -5.55
CA LEU A 115 -5.69 -6.46 -4.74
C LEU A 115 -5.12 -5.16 -5.32
N THR A 116 -3.87 -5.20 -5.79
CA THR A 116 -3.21 -4.04 -6.41
C THR A 116 -3.92 -3.63 -7.70
N TRP A 117 -4.30 -4.62 -8.52
CA TRP A 117 -5.08 -4.39 -9.73
C TRP A 117 -6.46 -3.81 -9.43
N ALA A 118 -7.20 -4.38 -8.47
CA ALA A 118 -8.50 -3.87 -8.07
C ALA A 118 -8.42 -2.40 -7.61
N ARG A 119 -7.37 -2.05 -6.87
CA ARG A 119 -7.12 -0.68 -6.43
C ARG A 119 -6.86 0.28 -7.61
N LEU A 120 -6.10 -0.13 -8.62
CA LEU A 120 -5.84 0.68 -9.82
C LEU A 120 -7.12 0.90 -10.63
N VAL A 121 -7.88 -0.17 -10.87
CA VAL A 121 -9.13 -0.11 -11.65
C VAL A 121 -10.19 0.77 -10.98
N ALA A 122 -10.18 0.89 -9.65
CA ALA A 122 -11.07 1.79 -8.93
C ALA A 122 -10.91 3.27 -9.37
N ASN A 123 -9.73 3.67 -9.86
CA ASN A 123 -9.48 5.03 -10.37
C ASN A 123 -9.93 5.24 -11.83
N LYS A 124 -10.49 4.24 -12.51
CA LYS A 124 -10.86 4.32 -13.94
C LYS A 124 -11.74 5.53 -14.28
N LYS A 125 -12.68 5.90 -13.40
CA LYS A 125 -13.62 7.01 -13.64
C LYS A 125 -12.97 8.39 -13.62
N ILE A 126 -11.84 8.53 -12.93
CA ILE A 126 -11.17 9.82 -12.70
C ILE A 126 -9.81 9.90 -13.39
N ILE A 127 -9.48 8.93 -14.25
CA ILE A 127 -8.14 8.78 -14.85
C ILE A 127 -7.71 10.04 -15.62
N HIS A 128 -8.66 10.73 -16.27
CA HIS A 128 -8.42 11.96 -17.02
C HIS A 128 -7.95 13.12 -16.14
N HIS A 129 -8.40 13.17 -14.88
CA HIS A 129 -8.00 14.18 -13.91
C HIS A 129 -6.89 13.69 -12.97
N TRP A 130 -6.53 12.41 -13.05
CA TRP A 130 -5.58 11.80 -12.13
C TRP A 130 -4.16 12.30 -12.33
N GLN A 131 -3.76 12.60 -13.57
CA GLN A 131 -2.44 13.21 -13.85
C GLN A 131 -2.28 14.57 -13.15
N GLN A 132 -3.34 15.38 -13.11
CA GLN A 132 -3.36 16.64 -12.36
C GLN A 132 -3.27 16.40 -10.85
N ALA A 133 -3.99 15.40 -10.33
CA ALA A 133 -3.92 15.02 -8.92
C ALA A 133 -2.51 14.56 -8.52
N LEU A 134 -1.87 13.74 -9.35
CA LEU A 134 -0.48 13.31 -9.16
C LEU A 134 0.50 14.49 -9.14
N ALA A 135 0.30 15.49 -10.01
CA ALA A 135 1.11 16.70 -10.02
C ALA A 135 0.96 17.51 -8.72
N ILE A 136 -0.25 17.62 -8.17
CA ILE A 136 -0.48 18.28 -6.87
C ILE A 136 0.17 17.49 -5.74
N MET A 137 -0.01 16.16 -5.70
CA MET A 137 0.61 15.29 -4.69
C MET A 137 2.14 15.32 -4.73
N ALA A 138 2.75 15.53 -5.90
CA ALA A 138 4.19 15.62 -6.08
C ALA A 138 4.80 16.95 -5.59
N GLN A 139 3.99 17.95 -5.22
CA GLN A 139 4.50 19.22 -4.70
C GLN A 139 5.26 19.00 -3.38
N PRO A 140 6.37 19.74 -3.12
CA PRO A 140 7.19 19.55 -1.92
C PRO A 140 6.41 19.63 -0.60
N CYS A 141 5.35 20.43 -0.54
CA CYS A 141 4.48 20.57 0.64
C CYS A 141 3.64 19.31 0.91
N TYR A 142 3.32 18.54 -0.13
CA TYR A 142 2.33 17.46 -0.10
C TYR A 142 2.92 16.06 -0.32
N ILE A 143 4.15 15.99 -0.84
CA ILE A 143 4.80 14.72 -1.20
C ILE A 143 4.98 13.79 -0.02
N LEU A 144 5.32 14.30 1.17
CA LEU A 144 5.51 13.47 2.37
C LEU A 144 4.19 12.84 2.82
N THR A 145 3.10 13.61 2.80
CA THR A 145 1.75 13.14 3.15
C THR A 145 1.26 12.11 2.14
N SER A 146 1.50 12.35 0.85
CA SER A 146 1.11 11.45 -0.24
C SER A 146 1.90 10.14 -0.18
N LEU A 147 3.21 10.21 0.07
CA LEU A 147 4.07 9.03 0.23
C LEU A 147 3.70 8.21 1.47
N LYS A 148 3.28 8.87 2.55
CA LYS A 148 2.75 8.19 3.74
C LYS A 148 1.49 7.39 3.40
N GLU A 149 0.52 7.95 2.67
CA GLU A 149 -0.66 7.19 2.24
C GLU A 149 -0.30 6.03 1.30
N LEU A 150 0.68 6.22 0.42
CA LEU A 150 1.18 5.15 -0.45
C LEU A 150 1.85 4.01 0.35
N ALA A 151 2.58 4.33 1.42
CA ALA A 151 3.15 3.33 2.32
C ALA A 151 2.07 2.60 3.15
N LEU A 152 1.04 3.33 3.59
CA LEU A 152 -0.12 2.72 4.26
C LEU A 152 -0.91 1.82 3.30
N LEU A 153 -1.01 2.19 2.02
CA LEU A 153 -1.66 1.36 1.00
C LEU A 153 -0.91 0.05 0.78
N SER A 154 0.41 0.10 0.60
CA SER A 154 1.20 -1.13 0.40
C SER A 154 1.14 -2.04 1.62
N ASP A 155 1.21 -1.48 2.83
CA ASP A 155 1.01 -2.24 4.05
C ASP A 155 -0.38 -2.88 4.12
N HIS A 156 -1.43 -2.12 3.80
CA HIS A 156 -2.81 -2.61 3.80
C HIS A 156 -3.04 -3.75 2.80
N ILE A 157 -2.47 -3.67 1.60
CA ILE A 157 -2.53 -4.73 0.60
C ILE A 157 -1.88 -6.02 1.12
N TYR A 158 -0.68 -5.94 1.69
CA TYR A 158 0.00 -7.12 2.22
C TYR A 158 -0.74 -7.77 3.40
N ASN A 159 -1.46 -6.97 4.19
CA ASN A 159 -2.30 -7.47 5.27
C ASN A 159 -3.48 -8.28 4.77
N LEU A 160 -4.22 -7.70 3.81
CA LEU A 160 -5.36 -8.38 3.18
C LEU A 160 -4.89 -9.62 2.42
N ALA A 161 -3.67 -9.60 1.87
CA ALA A 161 -3.04 -10.80 1.29
C ALA A 161 -2.64 -11.85 2.33
N HIS A 162 -2.74 -11.55 3.63
CA HIS A 162 -2.35 -12.40 4.76
C HIS A 162 -0.85 -12.78 4.74
N ASP A 163 0.03 -11.88 4.31
CA ASP A 163 1.47 -12.13 4.33
C ASP A 163 1.99 -12.24 5.77
N GLY A 164 2.53 -13.41 6.11
CA GLY A 164 3.06 -13.71 7.43
C GLY A 164 4.52 -13.30 7.64
N CYS A 165 5.17 -12.63 6.68
CA CYS A 165 6.57 -12.25 6.81
C CYS A 165 6.83 -11.23 7.92
N VAL A 166 7.68 -11.62 8.89
CA VAL A 166 8.10 -10.81 10.06
C VAL A 166 9.57 -10.39 9.96
N ASP A 167 10.28 -10.81 8.90
CA ASP A 167 11.73 -10.62 8.74
C ASP A 167 12.09 -9.28 8.07
N SER A 168 13.40 -9.03 7.85
CA SER A 168 13.93 -7.86 7.14
C SER A 168 13.32 -7.63 5.75
N SER A 169 12.75 -8.67 5.14
CA SER A 169 11.98 -8.59 3.88
C SER A 169 10.71 -7.74 3.99
N TRP A 170 10.21 -7.46 5.21
CA TRP A 170 9.01 -6.66 5.45
C TRP A 170 9.10 -5.25 4.84
N TYR A 171 10.23 -4.56 5.06
CA TYR A 171 10.46 -3.21 4.55
C TYR A 171 10.66 -3.21 3.04
N SER A 172 11.48 -4.13 2.53
CA SER A 172 11.77 -4.24 1.10
C SER A 172 10.52 -4.55 0.29
N LYS A 173 9.65 -5.45 0.77
CA LYS A 173 8.37 -5.80 0.12
C LYS A 173 7.41 -4.62 0.01
N ARG A 174 7.30 -3.80 1.06
CA ARG A 174 6.43 -2.61 1.06
C ARG A 174 6.99 -1.49 0.20
N ALA A 175 8.30 -1.25 0.29
CA ALA A 175 8.97 -0.28 -0.55
C ALA A 175 8.85 -0.66 -2.04
N SER A 176 9.06 -1.93 -2.39
CA SER A 176 8.91 -2.40 -3.76
C SER A 176 7.47 -2.29 -4.25
N LEU A 177 6.49 -2.73 -3.45
CA LEU A 177 5.08 -2.62 -3.83
C LEU A 177 4.64 -1.17 -4.01
N SER A 178 5.04 -0.26 -3.12
CA SER A 178 4.76 1.18 -3.25
C SER A 178 5.35 1.75 -4.54
N ALA A 179 6.59 1.39 -4.90
CA ALA A 179 7.22 1.83 -6.14
C ALA A 179 6.55 1.23 -7.40
N ILE A 180 6.16 -0.04 -7.35
CA ILE A 180 5.45 -0.70 -8.45
C ILE A 180 4.07 -0.09 -8.64
N TYR A 181 3.35 0.19 -7.54
CA TYR A 181 2.06 0.82 -7.59
C TYR A 181 2.14 2.23 -8.19
N SER A 182 3.07 3.08 -7.73
CA SER A 182 3.18 4.45 -8.24
C SER A 182 3.58 4.50 -9.72
N THR A 183 4.46 3.60 -10.16
CA THR A 183 4.84 3.51 -11.58
C THR A 183 3.71 2.94 -12.44
N ALA A 184 2.96 1.95 -11.96
CA ALA A 184 1.79 1.43 -12.66
C ALA A 184 0.66 2.46 -12.75
N GLU A 185 0.45 3.25 -11.69
CA GLU A 185 -0.55 4.32 -11.68
C GLU A 185 -0.21 5.42 -12.69
N LEU A 186 1.06 5.83 -12.79
CA LEU A 186 1.52 6.76 -13.81
C LEU A 186 1.48 6.18 -15.23
N PHE A 187 1.72 4.87 -15.38
CA PHE A 187 1.57 4.19 -16.66
C PHE A 187 0.11 4.19 -17.11
N MET A 188 -0.81 3.89 -16.19
CA MET A 188 -2.26 3.85 -16.44
C MET A 188 -2.84 5.17 -16.95
N THR A 189 -2.28 6.33 -16.57
CA THR A 189 -2.76 7.63 -17.08
C THR A 189 -2.48 7.85 -18.56
N ASN A 190 -1.51 7.13 -19.14
CA ASN A 190 -1.14 7.23 -20.55
C ASN A 190 -1.59 6.01 -21.37
N ASP A 191 -2.20 5.01 -20.73
CA ASP A 191 -2.61 3.77 -21.35
C ASP A 191 -3.95 3.94 -22.09
N ALA A 192 -3.91 3.77 -23.42
CA ALA A 192 -5.07 3.82 -24.31
C ALA A 192 -5.60 2.42 -24.68
N SER A 193 -5.05 1.35 -24.11
CA SER A 193 -5.46 -0.02 -24.39
C SER A 193 -6.87 -0.31 -23.84
N PRO A 194 -7.63 -1.22 -24.48
CA PRO A 194 -8.98 -1.55 -24.02
C PRO A 194 -8.93 -2.15 -22.62
N SER A 195 -9.67 -1.57 -21.67
CA SER A 195 -9.70 -1.99 -20.26
C SER A 195 -8.33 -2.01 -19.56
N PHE A 196 -7.37 -1.21 -20.02
CA PHE A 196 -6.03 -1.09 -19.43
C PHE A 196 -5.24 -2.41 -19.40
N LEU A 197 -5.38 -3.24 -20.45
CA LEU A 197 -4.67 -4.52 -20.56
C LEU A 197 -3.15 -4.35 -20.50
N ASP A 198 -2.62 -3.28 -21.10
CA ASP A 198 -1.18 -3.01 -21.08
C ASP A 198 -0.71 -2.67 -19.66
N THR A 199 -1.49 -1.88 -18.91
CA THR A 199 -1.23 -1.62 -17.48
C THR A 199 -1.27 -2.91 -16.67
N GLN A 200 -2.21 -3.80 -16.93
CA GLN A 200 -2.30 -5.09 -16.23
C GLN A 200 -1.06 -5.96 -16.49
N ALA A 201 -0.64 -6.05 -17.75
CA ALA A 201 0.56 -6.78 -18.14
C ALA A 201 1.83 -6.18 -17.53
N PHE A 202 1.95 -4.85 -17.54
CA PHE A 202 3.03 -4.11 -16.89
C PHE A 202 3.10 -4.42 -15.39
N LEU A 203 1.97 -4.33 -14.69
CA LEU A 203 1.87 -4.61 -13.25
C LEU A 203 2.33 -6.04 -12.94
N ASN A 204 1.81 -7.03 -13.66
CA ASN A 204 2.15 -8.44 -13.44
C ASN A 204 3.64 -8.70 -13.67
N THR A 205 4.23 -8.10 -14.71
CA THR A 205 5.65 -8.20 -15.00
C THR A 205 6.50 -7.63 -13.86
N ARG A 206 6.15 -6.43 -13.36
CA ARG A 206 6.88 -5.78 -12.26
C ARG A 206 6.75 -6.53 -10.93
N LEU A 207 5.58 -7.09 -10.65
CA LEU A 207 5.39 -7.92 -9.45
C LEU A 207 6.19 -9.22 -9.54
N ALA A 208 6.30 -9.84 -10.71
CA ALA A 208 7.14 -11.03 -10.92
C ALA A 208 8.63 -10.72 -10.75
N GLU A 209 9.11 -9.58 -11.29
CA GLU A 209 10.48 -9.09 -11.10
C GLU A 209 10.80 -8.84 -9.62
N ALA A 210 9.88 -8.26 -8.85
CA ALA A 210 10.10 -7.99 -7.44
C ALA A 210 10.28 -9.27 -6.60
N GLN A 211 9.56 -10.34 -6.96
CA GLN A 211 9.69 -11.65 -6.31
C GLN A 211 11.03 -12.33 -6.61
N SER A 212 11.53 -12.21 -7.84
CA SER A 212 12.83 -12.78 -8.21
C SER A 212 13.99 -12.06 -7.52
N VAL A 213 13.95 -10.72 -7.44
CA VAL A 213 15.00 -9.91 -6.78
C VAL A 213 15.11 -10.24 -5.29
N SER A 214 13.98 -10.44 -4.60
CA SER A 214 13.99 -10.87 -3.19
C SER A 214 14.71 -12.20 -2.98
N THR A 215 14.65 -13.11 -3.95
CA THR A 215 15.30 -14.42 -3.89
C THR A 215 16.82 -14.30 -4.08
N VAL A 216 17.25 -13.44 -4.99
CA VAL A 216 18.67 -13.21 -5.30
C VAL A 216 19.41 -12.58 -4.12
N VAL A 217 18.84 -11.57 -3.46
CA VAL A 217 19.45 -10.94 -2.28
C VAL A 217 19.61 -11.93 -1.11
N GLY A 218 18.63 -12.82 -0.91
CA GLY A 218 18.72 -13.89 0.10
C GLY A 218 19.86 -14.88 -0.16
N SER A 219 20.06 -15.29 -1.42
CA SER A 219 21.14 -16.19 -1.81
C SER A 219 22.54 -15.58 -1.69
N LEU A 220 22.69 -14.30 -2.04
CA LEU A 220 23.96 -13.56 -1.90
C LEU A 220 24.37 -13.42 -0.44
N GLY A 221 23.43 -13.09 0.45
CA GLY A 221 23.70 -13.00 1.89
C GLY A 221 24.22 -14.32 2.50
N GLN A 222 23.68 -15.46 2.06
CA GLN A 222 24.17 -16.77 2.52
C GLN A 222 25.56 -17.10 1.97
N TRP A 223 25.84 -16.80 0.70
CA TRP A 223 27.15 -17.03 0.10
C TRP A 223 28.26 -16.21 0.79
N THR A 224 28.01 -14.92 1.07
CA THR A 224 28.99 -14.06 1.74
C THR A 224 29.28 -14.54 3.17
N GLY A 225 28.24 -15.00 3.89
CA GLY A 225 28.39 -15.56 5.24
C GLY A 225 29.21 -16.85 5.28
N PHE A 226 29.09 -17.71 4.26
CA PHE A 226 29.87 -18.95 4.16
C PHE A 226 31.34 -18.66 3.84
N THR A 227 31.62 -17.74 2.91
CA THR A 227 32.98 -17.35 2.52
C THR A 227 33.74 -16.68 3.67
N ILE A 228 33.09 -15.80 4.43
CA ILE A 228 33.70 -15.16 5.61
C ILE A 228 34.00 -16.20 6.69
N LYS A 229 33.06 -17.12 7.00
CA LYS A 229 33.30 -18.17 8.00
C LYS A 229 34.38 -19.16 7.57
N ALA A 230 34.44 -19.53 6.29
CA ALA A 230 35.50 -20.36 5.75
C ALA A 230 36.86 -19.65 5.84
N GLY A 231 36.92 -18.36 5.50
CA GLY A 231 38.12 -17.53 5.64
C GLY A 231 38.62 -17.45 7.08
N VAL A 232 37.71 -17.24 8.04
CA VAL A 232 38.04 -17.18 9.48
C VAL A 232 38.50 -18.55 10.02
N ASN A 233 37.86 -19.65 9.64
CA ASN A 233 38.31 -20.98 10.06
C ASN A 233 39.67 -21.38 9.47
N VAL A 234 39.93 -21.00 8.21
CA VAL A 234 41.24 -21.20 7.58
C VAL A 234 42.32 -20.37 8.29
N LEU A 235 42.03 -19.11 8.64
CA LEU A 235 42.92 -18.26 9.44
C LEU A 235 43.18 -18.83 10.83
N ARG A 236 42.14 -19.35 11.51
CA ARG A 236 42.25 -20.00 12.82
C ARG A 236 43.07 -21.29 12.77
N SER A 237 42.97 -22.05 11.68
CA SER A 237 43.73 -23.30 11.48
C SER A 237 45.22 -23.08 11.22
N LYS A 238 45.63 -21.87 10.83
CA LYS A 238 47.03 -21.50 10.54
C LYS A 238 47.75 -20.79 11.70
N GLY A 239 47.14 -20.73 12.89
CA GLY A 239 47.83 -20.37 14.13
C GLY A 239 48.19 -18.89 14.31
N LEU A 240 47.51 -17.97 13.61
CA LEU A 240 47.66 -16.54 13.86
C LEU A 240 46.81 -16.13 15.08
N PRO A 241 47.35 -15.32 16.02
CA PRO A 241 46.55 -14.79 17.12
C PRO A 241 45.47 -13.88 16.53
N ILE A 242 44.23 -14.08 16.97
CA ILE A 242 43.08 -13.22 16.68
C ILE A 242 43.16 -12.01 17.60
#